data_AF-A0A2H5YF92-F1
#
_entry.id   AF-A0A2H5YF92-F1
#
_cell.length_a   1.000
_cell.length_b   1.000
_cell.length_c   1.000
_cell.angle_alpha   90.00
_cell.angle_beta   90.00
_cell.angle_gamma   90.00
#
_symmetry.space_group_name_H-M   'P 1'
#
loop_
_entity.id
_entity.type
_entity.pdbx_description
1 polymer ?
#
loop_
_entity_poly.entity_id
_entity_poly.type
_entity_poly.pdbx_seq_one_letter_code
_entity_poly.pdbx_strand_id
1 'polypeptide(L)'
;MVETPQIDAFAHRYTTERAQVEGALRHFKEGVHFRRNDEGKPTLMDAGAAILRDALGLYPDGDRLVELRESPDGHVRAVITVVLYDRETGRPRASGIGSASSRELMTPGRRLAGDLDPGNVACKLARKRAEVDAMLGIPAVCEAFAQDLGLSFRVDPETGEVQDVALPAAPATAPDVTEAGGGADAGPVPAQAPPRRAPATEQPPSAPSRPAAPSSRPSPKEMAAQRRALEFARRADPRDPYGHIARTLGLEVKGSAAVTIMRWLDQGHSWQEVWARLAETSLQAGR
;
A
#
# COMPACT_ATOMS: atom_id res chain seq x y z
N MET A 1 -19.74 27.04 34.26
CA MET A 1 -20.16 26.80 32.86
C MET A 1 -18.99 26.10 32.18
N VAL A 2 -19.23 25.00 31.46
CA VAL A 2 -18.19 24.21 30.81
C VAL A 2 -18.14 24.56 29.32
N GLU A 3 -16.99 24.43 28.69
CA GLU A 3 -16.67 24.99 27.38
C GLU A 3 -17.39 24.28 26.22
N THR A 4 -18.46 24.88 25.69
CA THR A 4 -19.19 24.39 24.51
C THR A 4 -18.51 24.54 23.14
N PRO A 5 -17.58 25.49 22.85
CA PRO A 5 -17.29 25.89 21.46
C PRO A 5 -16.60 24.82 20.61
N GLN A 6 -16.01 23.78 21.23
CA GLN A 6 -15.48 22.63 20.48
C GLN A 6 -16.58 21.77 19.85
N ILE A 7 -17.74 21.65 20.49
CA ILE A 7 -18.87 20.85 19.98
C ILE A 7 -19.48 21.55 18.77
N ASP A 8 -19.74 22.85 18.87
CA ASP A 8 -20.30 23.65 17.77
C ASP A 8 -19.36 23.68 16.55
N ALA A 9 -18.05 23.85 16.79
CA ALA A 9 -17.04 23.80 15.74
C ALA A 9 -16.92 22.41 15.07
N PHE A 10 -17.02 21.33 15.85
CA PHE A 10 -17.06 19.96 15.31
C PHE A 10 -18.32 19.72 14.47
N ALA A 11 -19.50 20.04 15.01
CA ALA A 11 -20.78 19.84 14.34
C ALA A 11 -20.89 20.65 13.04
N HIS A 12 -20.43 21.90 13.03
CA HIS A 12 -20.35 22.71 11.83
C HIS A 12 -19.39 22.09 10.79
N ARG A 13 -18.19 21.67 11.21
CA ARG A 13 -17.22 21.04 10.30
C ARG A 13 -17.73 19.73 9.71
N TYR A 14 -18.33 18.87 10.51
CA TYR A 14 -18.97 17.63 10.06
C TYR A 14 -20.12 17.91 9.08
N THR A 15 -20.95 18.92 9.32
CA THR A 15 -22.04 19.31 8.40
C THR A 15 -21.49 19.75 7.04
N THR A 16 -20.40 20.54 7.03
CA THR A 16 -19.71 20.95 5.80
C THR A 16 -19.05 19.76 5.08
N GLU A 17 -18.35 18.89 5.81
CA GLU A 17 -17.70 17.69 5.28
C GLU A 17 -18.73 16.75 4.64
N ARG A 18 -19.86 16.53 5.31
CA ARG A 18 -20.99 15.76 4.79
C ARG A 18 -21.61 16.38 3.54
N ALA A 19 -21.81 17.70 3.50
CA ALA A 19 -22.30 18.38 2.31
C ALA A 19 -21.32 18.27 1.12
N GLN A 20 -20.02 18.26 1.38
CA GLN A 20 -18.98 18.02 0.35
C GLN A 20 -19.04 16.57 -0.16
N VAL A 21 -19.20 15.57 0.72
CA VAL A 21 -19.40 14.16 0.33
C VAL A 21 -20.69 13.98 -0.48
N GLU A 22 -21.84 14.47 0.01
CA GLU A 22 -23.13 14.42 -0.70
C GLU A 22 -23.12 15.18 -2.04
N GLY A 23 -22.24 16.17 -2.19
CA GLY A 23 -21.93 16.82 -3.48
C GLY A 23 -21.13 15.90 -4.40
N ALA A 24 -19.99 15.38 -3.93
CA ALA A 24 -19.09 14.51 -4.68
C ALA A 24 -19.78 13.22 -5.18
N LEU A 25 -20.65 12.62 -4.36
CA LEU A 25 -21.40 11.40 -4.69
C LEU A 25 -22.32 11.57 -5.92
N ARG A 26 -22.70 12.79 -6.31
CA ARG A 26 -23.49 13.05 -7.53
C ARG A 26 -22.71 12.74 -8.82
N HIS A 27 -21.38 12.61 -8.72
CA HIS A 27 -20.49 12.21 -9.81
C HIS A 27 -20.06 10.74 -9.73
N PHE A 28 -20.60 9.97 -8.77
CA PHE A 28 -20.23 8.56 -8.60
C PHE A 28 -20.88 7.67 -9.68
N LYS A 29 -20.15 6.62 -10.06
CA LYS A 29 -20.58 5.63 -11.04
C LYS A 29 -20.26 4.24 -10.50
N GLU A 30 -21.26 3.38 -10.46
CA GLU A 30 -21.10 1.99 -10.04
C GLU A 30 -20.17 1.25 -11.01
N GLY A 31 -19.32 0.36 -10.49
CA GLY A 31 -18.25 -0.32 -11.23
C GLY A 31 -16.99 0.51 -11.47
N VAL A 32 -17.01 1.84 -11.19
CA VAL A 32 -15.84 2.73 -11.38
C VAL A 32 -15.42 3.38 -10.06
N HIS A 33 -16.34 4.07 -9.38
CA HIS A 33 -16.07 4.83 -8.15
C HIS A 33 -16.49 4.06 -6.89
N PHE A 34 -17.43 3.12 -7.03
CA PHE A 34 -17.89 2.21 -5.99
C PHE A 34 -18.46 0.92 -6.61
N ARG A 35 -18.69 -0.11 -5.79
CA ARG A 35 -19.46 -1.31 -6.14
C ARG A 35 -20.24 -1.79 -4.92
N ARG A 36 -21.48 -2.23 -5.05
CA ARG A 36 -22.22 -2.82 -3.93
C ARG A 36 -21.68 -4.19 -3.51
N ASN A 37 -21.72 -4.48 -2.21
CA ASN A 37 -21.60 -5.83 -1.67
C ASN A 37 -22.93 -6.60 -1.81
N ASP A 38 -22.97 -7.86 -1.36
CA ASP A 38 -24.16 -8.72 -1.46
C ASP A 38 -25.35 -8.22 -0.60
N GLU A 39 -25.07 -7.38 0.41
CA GLU A 39 -26.07 -6.68 1.23
C GLU A 39 -26.60 -5.40 0.56
N GLY A 40 -26.10 -5.06 -0.64
CA GLY A 40 -26.46 -3.84 -1.37
C GLY A 40 -25.75 -2.57 -0.88
N LYS A 41 -24.90 -2.64 0.14
CA LYS A 41 -24.14 -1.51 0.69
C LYS A 41 -22.95 -1.17 -0.23
N PRO A 42 -22.73 0.11 -0.60
CA PRO A 42 -21.65 0.46 -1.53
C PRO A 42 -20.28 0.37 -0.86
N THR A 43 -19.36 -0.35 -1.49
CA THR A 43 -17.92 -0.39 -1.17
C THR A 43 -17.18 0.69 -1.96
N LEU A 44 -16.35 1.49 -1.29
CA LEU A 44 -15.55 2.54 -1.93
C LEU A 44 -14.41 1.94 -2.78
N MET A 45 -14.19 2.48 -3.98
CA MET A 45 -13.07 2.10 -4.85
C MET A 45 -12.04 3.24 -4.95
N ASP A 46 -10.80 2.91 -5.28
CA ASP A 46 -9.64 3.82 -5.48
C ASP A 46 -9.98 5.11 -6.26
N ALA A 47 -10.71 5.01 -7.38
CA ALA A 47 -11.12 6.19 -8.16
C ALA A 47 -12.19 7.05 -7.46
N GLY A 48 -13.07 6.45 -6.64
CA GLY A 48 -14.02 7.19 -5.79
C GLY A 48 -13.32 7.84 -4.60
N ALA A 49 -12.39 7.13 -3.96
CA ALA A 49 -11.57 7.67 -2.88
C ALA A 49 -10.76 8.89 -3.35
N ALA A 50 -10.22 8.86 -4.57
CA ALA A 50 -9.56 10.02 -5.18
C ALA A 50 -10.50 11.24 -5.31
N ILE A 51 -11.74 11.05 -5.82
CA ILE A 51 -12.72 12.14 -5.96
C ILE A 51 -13.11 12.72 -4.59
N LEU A 52 -13.38 11.87 -3.60
CA LEU A 52 -13.74 12.33 -2.25
C LEU A 52 -12.57 13.06 -1.57
N ARG A 53 -11.34 12.55 -1.71
CA ARG A 53 -10.12 13.18 -1.21
C ARG A 53 -9.92 14.57 -1.82
N ASP A 54 -10.16 14.74 -3.11
CA ASP A 54 -10.09 16.04 -3.78
C ASP A 54 -11.25 16.98 -3.36
N ALA A 55 -12.48 16.46 -3.17
CA ALA A 55 -13.64 17.23 -2.71
C ALA A 55 -13.54 17.70 -1.25
N LEU A 56 -12.88 16.92 -0.39
CA LEU A 56 -12.58 17.28 1.01
C LEU A 56 -11.28 18.09 1.17
N GLY A 57 -10.63 18.49 0.07
CA GLY A 57 -9.40 19.28 0.12
C GLY A 57 -8.23 18.55 0.78
N LEU A 58 -8.12 17.23 0.60
CA LEU A 58 -7.11 16.37 1.24
C LEU A 58 -5.98 15.97 0.30
N TYR A 59 -4.82 15.60 0.83
CA TYR A 59 -3.72 15.01 0.05
C TYR A 59 -3.01 13.90 0.85
N PRO A 60 -2.49 12.85 0.20
CA PRO A 60 -1.65 11.88 0.88
C PRO A 60 -0.23 12.44 1.00
N ASP A 61 0.34 12.37 2.20
CA ASP A 61 1.74 12.72 2.45
C ASP A 61 2.39 11.65 3.34
N GLY A 62 3.67 11.37 3.09
CA GLY A 62 4.44 10.32 3.78
C GLY A 62 3.78 8.94 3.79
N ASP A 63 3.73 8.24 2.64
CA ASP A 63 3.43 6.80 2.64
C ASP A 63 4.61 6.00 3.21
N ARG A 64 4.36 5.25 4.28
CA ARG A 64 5.39 4.47 4.99
C ARG A 64 5.18 2.99 4.72
N LEU A 65 6.19 2.36 4.11
CA LEU A 65 6.33 0.92 4.10
C LEU A 65 6.54 0.42 5.54
N VAL A 66 5.55 -0.29 6.07
CA VAL A 66 5.56 -0.90 7.41
C VAL A 66 6.27 -2.25 7.35
N GLU A 67 5.96 -3.03 6.32
CA GLU A 67 6.46 -4.39 6.15
C GLU A 67 6.63 -4.71 4.66
N LEU A 68 7.69 -5.45 4.34
CA LEU A 68 7.87 -6.12 3.06
C LEU A 68 8.39 -7.53 3.36
N ARG A 69 7.61 -8.56 3.07
CA ARG A 69 8.03 -9.97 3.15
C ARG A 69 8.17 -10.53 1.75
N GLU A 70 9.21 -11.33 1.54
CA GLU A 70 9.39 -12.15 0.35
C GLU A 70 9.27 -13.62 0.77
N SER A 71 8.37 -14.35 0.13
CA SER A 71 8.15 -15.77 0.35
C SER A 71 9.16 -16.62 -0.45
N PRO A 72 9.47 -17.87 -0.04
CA PRO A 72 10.47 -18.71 -0.70
C PRO A 72 10.20 -19.04 -2.19
N ASP A 73 8.99 -18.79 -2.66
CA ASP A 73 8.53 -18.93 -4.05
C ASP A 73 8.64 -17.63 -4.88
N GLY A 74 9.27 -16.59 -4.33
CA GLY A 74 9.48 -15.29 -4.98
C GLY A 74 8.28 -14.34 -4.91
N HIS A 75 7.26 -14.65 -4.09
CA HIS A 75 6.12 -13.77 -3.89
C HIS A 75 6.40 -12.70 -2.84
N VAL A 76 6.22 -11.43 -3.23
CA VAL A 76 6.32 -10.27 -2.32
C VAL A 76 4.95 -9.92 -1.73
N ARG A 77 4.89 -9.69 -0.42
CA ARG A 77 3.78 -9.06 0.32
C ARG A 77 4.25 -7.72 0.90
N ALA A 78 3.50 -6.66 0.64
CA ALA A 78 3.75 -5.31 1.18
C ALA A 78 2.64 -4.90 2.15
N VAL A 79 3.00 -4.16 3.21
CA VAL A 79 2.08 -3.44 4.11
C VAL A 79 2.52 -1.98 4.19
N ILE A 80 1.61 -1.05 3.92
CA ILE A 80 1.89 0.39 3.86
C ILE A 80 0.86 1.14 4.71
N THR A 81 1.30 2.12 5.50
CA THR A 81 0.42 3.13 6.09
C THR A 81 0.46 4.42 5.26
N VAL A 82 -0.68 5.07 5.09
CA VAL A 82 -0.79 6.41 4.47
C VAL A 82 -1.50 7.34 5.45
N VAL A 83 -1.07 8.59 5.52
CA VAL A 83 -1.75 9.66 6.25
C VAL A 83 -2.29 10.68 5.24
N LEU A 84 -3.56 11.06 5.42
CA LEU A 84 -4.21 12.11 4.65
C LEU A 84 -4.15 13.42 5.42
N TYR A 85 -3.64 14.46 4.77
CA TYR A 85 -3.49 15.80 5.31
C TYR A 85 -4.46 16.78 4.67
N ASP A 86 -4.89 17.74 5.45
CA ASP A 86 -5.73 18.88 5.09
C ASP A 86 -4.92 19.94 4.33
N ARG A 87 -5.31 20.30 3.09
CA ARG A 87 -4.54 21.24 2.26
C ARG A 87 -4.50 22.67 2.79
N GLU A 88 -5.50 23.09 3.57
CA GLU A 88 -5.59 24.46 4.08
C GLU A 88 -4.80 24.64 5.38
N THR A 89 -4.85 23.64 6.26
CA THR A 89 -4.28 23.70 7.62
C THR A 89 -2.99 22.89 7.79
N GLY A 90 -2.63 22.04 6.83
CA GLY A 90 -1.46 21.15 6.89
C GLY A 90 -1.54 20.08 7.99
N ARG A 91 -2.73 19.83 8.55
CA ARG A 91 -2.93 18.89 9.67
C ARG A 91 -3.34 17.51 9.17
N PRO A 92 -2.89 16.41 9.82
CA PRO A 92 -3.42 15.08 9.53
C PRO A 92 -4.91 15.03 9.85
N ARG A 93 -5.69 14.39 8.98
CA ARG A 93 -7.16 14.22 9.10
C ARG A 93 -7.56 12.78 9.37
N ALA A 94 -6.90 11.84 8.68
CA ALA A 94 -7.11 10.41 8.82
C ALA A 94 -5.84 9.65 8.42
N SER A 95 -5.75 8.38 8.80
CA SER A 95 -4.67 7.48 8.43
C SER A 95 -5.22 6.08 8.19
N GLY A 96 -4.69 5.37 7.20
CA GLY A 96 -5.13 4.03 6.85
C GLY A 96 -3.97 3.07 6.58
N ILE A 97 -4.27 1.78 6.63
CA ILE A 97 -3.33 0.68 6.44
C ILE A 97 -3.82 -0.19 5.30
N GLY A 98 -2.95 -0.39 4.30
CA GLY A 98 -3.22 -1.29 3.19
C GLY A 98 -2.15 -2.37 3.10
N SER A 99 -2.58 -3.61 2.84
CA SER A 99 -1.67 -4.69 2.49
C SER A 99 -2.00 -5.26 1.11
N ALA A 100 -1.00 -5.79 0.43
CA ALA A 100 -1.19 -6.51 -0.83
C ALA A 100 -0.09 -7.55 -1.07
N SER A 101 -0.46 -8.65 -1.72
CA SER A 101 0.46 -9.69 -2.20
C SER A 101 0.54 -9.67 -3.73
N SER A 102 1.75 -9.90 -4.24
CA SER A 102 1.98 -10.16 -5.67
C SER A 102 1.19 -11.37 -6.21
N ARG A 103 0.74 -12.29 -5.34
CA ARG A 103 -0.17 -13.40 -5.72
C ARG A 103 -1.52 -12.91 -6.24
N GLU A 104 -2.04 -11.77 -5.77
CA GLU A 104 -3.36 -11.23 -6.18
C GLU A 104 -3.42 -10.85 -7.67
N LEU A 105 -2.27 -10.60 -8.27
CA LEU A 105 -2.10 -10.29 -9.69
C LEU A 105 -2.08 -11.58 -10.55
N MET A 106 -1.86 -12.74 -9.93
CA MET A 106 -1.68 -14.03 -10.58
C MET A 106 -3.01 -14.77 -10.76
N THR A 107 -3.96 -14.13 -11.44
CA THR A 107 -4.90 -14.92 -12.26
C THR A 107 -4.05 -15.70 -13.29
N PRO A 108 -4.19 -17.03 -13.45
CA PRO A 108 -3.24 -17.82 -14.24
C PRO A 108 -3.02 -17.34 -15.70
N GLY A 109 -4.00 -16.67 -16.30
CA GLY A 109 -3.91 -16.07 -17.64
C GLY A 109 -3.42 -14.62 -17.71
N ARG A 110 -2.97 -13.98 -16.62
CA ARG A 110 -2.57 -12.55 -16.57
C ARG A 110 -1.10 -12.27 -16.25
N ARG A 111 -0.22 -13.29 -16.29
CA ARG A 111 1.24 -13.06 -16.28
C ARG A 111 1.68 -12.33 -17.55
N LEU A 112 1.73 -10.99 -17.49
CA LEU A 112 2.52 -10.19 -18.43
C LEU A 112 3.98 -10.64 -18.36
N ALA A 113 4.50 -11.18 -19.46
CA ALA A 113 5.84 -11.75 -19.49
C ALA A 113 6.91 -10.67 -19.31
N GLY A 114 7.84 -10.89 -18.38
CA GLY A 114 9.12 -10.16 -18.27
C GLY A 114 9.11 -8.79 -17.57
N ASP A 115 8.07 -7.96 -17.71
CA ASP A 115 8.20 -6.51 -17.43
C ASP A 115 7.57 -5.96 -16.13
N LEU A 116 6.86 -6.76 -15.33
CA LEU A 116 6.27 -6.30 -14.06
C LEU A 116 7.05 -6.78 -12.83
N ASP A 117 7.71 -5.84 -12.16
CA ASP A 117 8.28 -6.00 -10.82
C ASP A 117 7.16 -6.31 -9.79
N PRO A 118 7.14 -7.51 -9.17
CA PRO A 118 6.06 -7.92 -8.27
C PRO A 118 6.01 -7.11 -6.97
N GLY A 119 7.15 -6.64 -6.47
CA GLY A 119 7.23 -5.80 -5.27
C GLY A 119 6.68 -4.41 -5.54
N ASN A 120 7.02 -3.81 -6.67
CA ASN A 120 6.51 -2.50 -7.11
C ASN A 120 4.97 -2.51 -7.29
N VAL A 121 4.40 -3.56 -7.87
CA VAL A 121 2.93 -3.65 -8.00
C VAL A 121 2.27 -3.96 -6.65
N ALA A 122 2.84 -4.82 -5.80
CA ALA A 122 2.35 -5.05 -4.44
C ALA A 122 2.34 -3.75 -3.62
N CYS A 123 3.44 -2.98 -3.61
CA CYS A 123 3.50 -1.68 -2.94
C CYS A 123 2.46 -0.69 -3.50
N LYS A 124 2.27 -0.61 -4.82
CA LYS A 124 1.23 0.26 -5.43
C LYS A 124 -0.19 -0.14 -5.03
N LEU A 125 -0.49 -1.43 -4.94
CA LEU A 125 -1.80 -1.92 -4.53
C LEU A 125 -2.04 -1.73 -3.03
N ALA A 126 -1.03 -2.00 -2.19
CA ALA A 126 -1.05 -1.73 -0.76
C ALA A 126 -1.27 -0.23 -0.47
N ARG A 127 -0.55 0.67 -1.16
CA ARG A 127 -0.75 2.13 -1.02
C ARG A 127 -2.17 2.55 -1.39
N LYS A 128 -2.73 2.03 -2.49
CA LYS A 128 -4.12 2.34 -2.89
C LYS A 128 -5.14 1.89 -1.85
N ARG A 129 -4.96 0.70 -1.26
CA ARG A 129 -5.78 0.23 -0.14
C ARG A 129 -5.64 1.13 1.08
N ALA A 130 -4.42 1.57 1.42
CA ALA A 130 -4.18 2.49 2.53
C ALA A 130 -4.83 3.88 2.31
N GLU A 131 -4.85 4.39 1.06
CA GLU A 131 -5.57 5.63 0.71
C GLU A 131 -7.10 5.46 0.77
N VAL A 132 -7.65 4.29 0.39
CA VAL A 132 -9.10 3.98 0.55
C VAL A 132 -9.47 3.84 2.02
N ASP A 133 -8.68 3.10 2.81
CA ASP A 133 -8.89 2.89 4.25
C ASP A 133 -8.82 4.22 5.02
N ALA A 134 -7.83 5.08 4.70
CA ALA A 134 -7.73 6.42 5.28
C ALA A 134 -8.96 7.30 4.94
N MET A 135 -9.57 7.13 3.75
CA MET A 135 -10.82 7.81 3.41
C MET A 135 -12.03 7.23 4.18
N LEU A 136 -12.08 5.91 4.39
CA LEU A 136 -13.15 5.25 5.17
C LEU A 136 -13.08 5.56 6.67
N GLY A 137 -11.93 5.99 7.17
CA GLY A 137 -11.77 6.54 8.53
C GLY A 137 -12.35 7.95 8.75
N ILE A 138 -12.87 8.61 7.71
CA ILE A 138 -13.49 9.94 7.80
C ILE A 138 -15.00 9.78 8.07
N PRO A 139 -15.60 10.38 9.12
CA PRO A 139 -16.99 10.12 9.51
C PRO A 139 -18.03 10.27 8.40
N ALA A 140 -17.98 11.37 7.63
CA ALA A 140 -18.93 11.61 6.54
C ALA A 140 -18.81 10.60 5.37
N VAL A 141 -17.65 9.92 5.25
CA VAL A 141 -17.41 8.87 4.24
C VAL A 141 -17.76 7.49 4.80
N CYS A 142 -17.45 7.24 6.08
CA CYS A 142 -17.86 6.06 6.83
C CYS A 142 -19.39 5.83 6.78
N GLU A 143 -20.19 6.89 6.92
CA GLU A 143 -21.65 6.81 6.81
C GLU A 143 -22.13 6.39 5.42
N ALA A 144 -21.41 6.79 4.37
CA ALA A 144 -21.82 6.59 2.98
C ALA A 144 -21.42 5.21 2.41
N PHE A 145 -20.47 4.50 3.02
CA PHE A 145 -19.85 3.29 2.46
C PHE A 145 -19.78 2.10 3.44
N ALA A 146 -19.56 0.91 2.90
CA ALA A 146 -19.15 -0.26 3.65
C ALA A 146 -17.70 -0.10 4.13
N GLN A 147 -17.47 -0.32 5.43
CA GLN A 147 -16.12 -0.45 5.99
C GLN A 147 -15.65 -1.90 5.81
N ASP A 148 -16.48 -2.85 6.20
CA ASP A 148 -16.26 -4.27 5.93
C ASP A 148 -16.57 -4.62 4.46
N LEU A 149 -15.60 -5.26 3.80
CA LEU A 149 -15.74 -5.82 2.45
C LEU A 149 -16.61 -7.10 2.40
N GLY A 150 -17.34 -7.42 3.48
CA GLY A 150 -17.99 -8.73 3.66
C GLY A 150 -17.00 -9.89 3.90
N LEU A 151 -15.72 -9.59 4.15
CA LEU A 151 -14.65 -10.58 4.21
C LEU A 151 -14.67 -11.36 5.52
N SER A 152 -15.13 -12.61 5.45
CA SER A 152 -14.85 -13.62 6.46
C SER A 152 -13.41 -14.12 6.29
N PHE A 153 -12.46 -13.38 6.88
CA PHE A 153 -11.03 -13.68 6.80
C PHE A 153 -10.72 -15.08 7.31
N ARG A 154 -10.36 -15.99 6.41
CA ARG A 154 -9.67 -17.23 6.79
C ARG A 154 -8.19 -16.94 6.91
N VAL A 155 -7.71 -16.90 8.15
CA VAL A 155 -6.29 -17.02 8.44
C VAL A 155 -5.93 -18.50 8.32
N ASP A 156 -5.00 -18.82 7.44
CA ASP A 156 -4.37 -20.12 7.36
C ASP A 156 -3.61 -20.40 8.67
N PRO A 157 -3.92 -21.47 9.41
CA PRO A 157 -3.32 -21.73 10.72
C PRO A 157 -1.87 -22.20 10.67
N GLU A 158 -1.36 -22.63 9.51
CA GLU A 158 0.03 -23.07 9.31
C GLU A 158 0.91 -21.94 8.77
N THR A 159 0.40 -21.16 7.81
CA THR A 159 1.18 -20.08 7.16
C THR A 159 0.95 -18.68 7.74
N GLY A 160 -0.18 -18.46 8.43
CA GLY A 160 -0.61 -17.14 8.88
C GLY A 160 -1.06 -16.21 7.74
N GLU A 161 -1.23 -16.73 6.51
CA GLU A 161 -1.76 -15.94 5.39
C GLU A 161 -3.25 -15.68 5.55
N VAL A 162 -3.65 -14.42 5.29
CA VAL A 162 -5.06 -14.03 5.20
C VAL A 162 -5.53 -14.31 3.78
N GLN A 163 -6.45 -15.25 3.62
CA GLN A 163 -7.07 -15.54 2.33
C GLN A 163 -8.36 -14.73 2.17
N ASP A 164 -8.42 -13.91 1.12
CA ASP A 164 -9.66 -13.29 0.63
C ASP A 164 -10.55 -14.38 0.04
N VAL A 165 -11.39 -14.99 0.88
CA VAL A 165 -12.34 -16.02 0.44
C VAL A 165 -13.45 -15.37 -0.37
N ALA A 166 -13.36 -15.49 -1.69
CA ALA A 166 -14.53 -15.34 -2.55
C ALA A 166 -15.59 -16.36 -2.08
N LEU A 167 -16.77 -15.88 -1.68
CA LEU A 167 -17.85 -16.75 -1.21
C LEU A 167 -18.19 -17.80 -2.28
N PRO A 168 -18.52 -19.04 -1.88
CA PRO A 168 -18.76 -20.12 -2.82
C PRO A 168 -19.92 -19.78 -3.76
N ALA A 169 -19.82 -20.29 -5.00
CA ALA A 169 -20.88 -20.13 -5.98
C ALA A 169 -22.23 -20.63 -5.42
N ALA A 170 -23.32 -19.97 -5.83
CA ALA A 170 -24.67 -20.21 -5.35
C ALA A 170 -25.05 -21.71 -5.39
N PRO A 171 -25.85 -22.20 -4.41
CA PRO A 171 -26.00 -23.62 -4.15
C PRO A 171 -26.59 -24.38 -5.34
N ALA A 172 -25.81 -25.34 -5.87
CA ALA A 172 -26.35 -26.39 -6.73
C ALA A 172 -27.24 -27.33 -5.91
N THR A 173 -28.33 -27.80 -6.52
CA THR A 173 -29.38 -28.59 -5.87
C THR A 173 -28.88 -29.98 -5.45
N ALA A 174 -29.23 -30.40 -4.23
CA ALA A 174 -29.15 -31.76 -3.73
C ALA A 174 -30.30 -32.65 -4.31
N PRO A 175 -30.39 -33.99 -4.09
CA PRO A 175 -29.65 -34.81 -3.09
C PRO A 175 -29.19 -36.24 -3.50
N ASP A 176 -28.27 -36.80 -2.69
CA ASP A 176 -28.26 -38.14 -2.05
C ASP A 176 -26.91 -38.27 -1.25
N VAL A 177 -26.74 -38.81 -0.03
CA VAL A 177 -27.21 -40.04 0.67
C VAL A 177 -26.48 -41.30 0.14
N THR A 178 -25.60 -42.03 0.87
CA THR A 178 -25.10 -42.01 2.28
C THR A 178 -23.54 -42.27 2.29
N GLU A 179 -22.74 -42.89 3.19
CA GLU A 179 -22.77 -43.55 4.53
C GLU A 179 -21.32 -43.41 5.14
N ALA A 180 -21.09 -43.09 6.43
CA ALA A 180 -20.91 -43.93 7.64
C ALA A 180 -19.48 -44.48 7.98
N GLY A 181 -19.07 -44.29 9.25
CA GLY A 181 -17.88 -44.89 9.94
C GLY A 181 -16.52 -44.17 9.79
N GLY A 182 -15.58 -44.17 10.76
CA GLY A 182 -15.59 -44.58 12.19
C GLY A 182 -14.17 -44.68 12.83
N GLY A 183 -14.02 -44.41 14.14
CA GLY A 183 -12.74 -44.48 14.92
C GLY A 183 -12.02 -43.11 15.08
N ALA A 184 -11.49 -42.64 16.23
CA ALA A 184 -10.69 -43.21 17.34
C ALA A 184 -9.19 -43.41 16.98
N ASP A 185 -8.18 -43.05 17.79
CA ASP A 185 -8.10 -42.71 19.24
C ASP A 185 -6.83 -41.86 19.58
N ALA A 186 -6.66 -41.49 20.86
CA ALA A 186 -5.42 -41.15 21.61
C ALA A 186 -4.78 -39.72 21.53
N GLY A 187 -4.55 -39.14 22.73
CA GLY A 187 -3.50 -38.11 23.01
C GLY A 187 -2.20 -38.77 23.54
N PRO A 188 -1.30 -38.11 24.32
CA PRO A 188 -1.62 -37.09 25.35
C PRO A 188 -0.53 -36.00 25.69
N VAL A 189 -0.79 -35.19 26.75
CA VAL A 189 0.12 -34.33 27.57
C VAL A 189 0.70 -33.02 26.93
N PRO A 190 0.60 -31.86 27.63
CA PRO A 190 1.13 -30.57 27.15
C PRO A 190 2.56 -30.22 27.64
N ALA A 191 3.27 -29.37 26.87
CA ALA A 191 4.53 -28.75 27.26
C ALA A 191 4.33 -27.30 27.77
N GLN A 192 5.23 -26.84 28.65
CA GLN A 192 5.09 -25.57 29.39
C GLN A 192 5.63 -24.35 28.62
N ALA A 193 4.99 -23.20 28.79
CA ALA A 193 5.43 -21.94 28.17
C ALA A 193 6.45 -21.17 29.05
N PRO A 194 7.55 -20.65 28.48
CA PRO A 194 8.47 -19.75 29.18
C PRO A 194 7.88 -18.33 29.34
N PRO A 195 8.32 -17.55 30.35
CA PRO A 195 7.62 -16.33 30.78
C PRO A 195 7.87 -15.09 29.89
N ARG A 196 6.87 -14.21 29.84
CA ARG A 196 6.95 -12.87 29.25
C ARG A 196 8.02 -12.02 29.96
N ARG A 197 8.90 -11.36 29.21
CA ARG A 197 9.70 -10.22 29.70
C ARG A 197 8.96 -8.91 29.44
N ALA A 198 9.04 -7.97 30.37
CA ALA A 198 8.50 -6.62 30.22
C ALA A 198 9.37 -5.77 29.26
N PRO A 199 8.81 -4.77 28.58
CA PRO A 199 9.58 -3.83 27.77
C PRO A 199 10.41 -2.88 28.65
N ALA A 200 11.60 -2.49 28.17
CA ALA A 200 12.47 -1.56 28.86
C ALA A 200 12.37 -0.14 28.28
N THR A 201 12.25 0.84 29.18
CA THR A 201 12.59 2.27 29.04
C THR A 201 12.63 2.89 27.64
N GLU A 202 11.58 3.65 27.38
CA GLU A 202 11.52 4.92 26.63
C GLU A 202 12.86 5.49 26.08
N GLN A 203 12.87 5.76 24.77
CA GLN A 203 13.72 6.78 24.16
C GLN A 203 12.80 7.78 23.44
N PRO A 204 12.85 9.08 23.73
CA PRO A 204 11.86 10.04 23.23
C PRO A 204 11.96 10.20 21.70
N PRO A 205 10.83 10.27 20.98
CA PRO A 205 10.86 10.47 19.54
C PRO A 205 11.39 11.87 19.21
N SER A 206 12.42 11.94 18.37
CA SER A 206 12.94 13.19 17.82
C SER A 206 11.81 14.00 17.18
N ALA A 207 11.79 15.31 17.44
CA ALA A 207 10.79 16.22 16.88
C ALA A 207 10.77 16.13 15.34
N PRO A 208 9.58 16.20 14.70
CA PRO A 208 9.46 16.05 13.26
C PRO A 208 10.21 17.17 12.53
N SER A 209 11.23 16.80 11.76
CA SER A 209 11.93 17.72 10.87
C SER A 209 10.94 18.38 9.90
N ARG A 210 10.93 19.71 9.90
CA ARG A 210 10.17 20.54 8.96
C ARG A 210 10.43 20.06 7.52
N PRO A 211 9.39 19.81 6.70
CA PRO A 211 9.58 19.22 5.38
C PRO A 211 10.44 20.12 4.49
N ALA A 212 11.29 19.47 3.68
CA ALA A 212 12.00 20.11 2.58
C ALA A 212 11.01 20.55 1.47
N ALA A 213 11.51 21.27 0.48
CA ALA A 213 10.70 21.83 -0.60
C ALA A 213 9.83 20.76 -1.32
N PRO A 214 8.62 21.12 -1.81
CA PRO A 214 7.69 20.16 -2.39
C PRO A 214 8.32 19.39 -3.57
N SER A 215 8.14 18.07 -3.57
CA SER A 215 8.72 17.16 -4.56
C SER A 215 8.16 17.47 -5.96
N SER A 216 8.97 18.20 -6.73
CA SER A 216 8.61 18.61 -8.08
C SER A 216 8.54 17.38 -8.98
N ARG A 217 7.45 17.22 -9.75
CA ARG A 217 7.29 16.11 -10.70
C ARG A 217 8.55 16.01 -11.59
N PRO A 218 9.17 14.82 -11.75
CA PRO A 218 10.39 14.67 -12.53
C PRO A 218 10.25 15.29 -13.91
N SER A 219 11.20 16.15 -14.29
CA SER A 219 11.12 16.85 -15.57
C SER A 219 11.14 15.86 -16.74
N PRO A 220 10.68 16.24 -17.95
CA PRO A 220 10.83 15.39 -19.14
C PRO A 220 12.28 14.97 -19.43
N LYS A 221 13.27 15.77 -18.99
CA LYS A 221 14.70 15.42 -19.05
C LYS A 221 15.08 14.36 -18.01
N GLU A 222 14.60 14.47 -16.77
CA GLU A 222 14.82 13.44 -15.74
C GLU A 222 14.23 12.09 -16.16
N MET A 223 12.98 12.07 -16.64
CA MET A 223 12.35 10.84 -17.14
C MET A 223 13.06 10.26 -18.37
N ALA A 224 13.72 11.09 -19.19
CA ALA A 224 14.54 10.62 -20.29
C ALA A 224 15.89 10.02 -19.80
N ALA A 225 16.53 10.66 -18.83
CA ALA A 225 17.78 10.18 -18.22
C ALA A 225 17.55 8.86 -17.45
N GLN A 226 16.48 8.77 -16.66
CA GLN A 226 16.06 7.57 -15.94
C GLN A 226 15.88 6.37 -16.87
N ARG A 227 15.17 6.55 -17.99
CA ARG A 227 14.98 5.47 -18.97
C ARG A 227 16.29 4.99 -19.58
N ARG A 228 17.20 5.90 -19.94
CA ARG A 228 18.53 5.54 -20.47
C ARG A 228 19.38 4.81 -19.42
N ALA A 229 19.40 5.29 -18.18
CA ALA A 229 20.12 4.66 -17.08
C ALA A 229 19.63 3.23 -16.81
N LEU A 230 18.31 3.02 -16.75
CA LEU A 230 17.71 1.71 -16.57
C LEU A 230 17.90 0.78 -17.78
N GLU A 231 17.84 1.31 -19.00
CA GLU A 231 18.09 0.52 -20.22
C GLU A 231 19.55 0.05 -20.30
N PHE A 232 20.52 0.94 -20.04
CA PHE A 232 21.94 0.59 -19.98
C PHE A 232 22.20 -0.43 -18.86
N ALA A 233 21.68 -0.20 -17.66
CA ALA A 233 21.86 -1.11 -16.54
C ALA A 233 21.22 -2.49 -16.79
N ARG A 234 20.05 -2.57 -17.44
CA ARG A 234 19.44 -3.84 -17.87
C ARG A 234 20.27 -4.59 -18.91
N ARG A 235 21.09 -3.89 -19.72
CA ARG A 235 22.02 -4.52 -20.67
C ARG A 235 23.30 -5.02 -19.99
N ALA A 236 23.77 -4.31 -18.96
CA ALA A 236 24.98 -4.67 -18.22
C ALA A 236 24.74 -5.73 -17.13
N ASP A 237 23.59 -5.68 -16.45
CA ASP A 237 23.11 -6.68 -15.49
C ASP A 237 21.60 -6.89 -15.68
N PRO A 238 21.19 -7.91 -16.46
CA PRO A 238 19.77 -8.20 -16.69
C PRO A 238 19.01 -8.70 -15.46
N ARG A 239 19.70 -9.11 -14.39
CA ARG A 239 19.09 -9.65 -13.16
C ARG A 239 18.98 -8.59 -12.06
N ASP A 240 19.99 -7.74 -11.94
CA ASP A 240 20.09 -6.71 -10.92
C ASP A 240 20.51 -5.34 -11.52
N PRO A 241 19.66 -4.71 -12.36
CA PRO A 241 19.98 -3.41 -12.96
C PRO A 241 20.08 -2.30 -11.90
N TYR A 242 19.32 -2.38 -10.81
CA TYR A 242 19.39 -1.38 -9.74
C TYR A 242 20.67 -1.52 -8.90
N GLY A 243 21.09 -2.74 -8.56
CA GLY A 243 22.38 -2.94 -7.90
C GLY A 243 23.57 -2.66 -8.81
N HIS A 244 23.47 -2.89 -10.12
CA HIS A 244 24.48 -2.40 -11.08
C HIS A 244 24.61 -0.87 -10.98
N ILE A 245 23.50 -0.13 -11.04
CA ILE A 245 23.51 1.33 -10.85
C ILE A 245 24.10 1.71 -9.49
N ALA A 246 23.66 1.08 -8.39
CA ALA A 246 24.15 1.41 -7.05
C ALA A 246 25.66 1.14 -6.89
N ARG A 247 26.17 0.05 -7.47
CA ARG A 247 27.61 -0.28 -7.53
C ARG A 247 28.38 0.79 -8.32
N THR A 248 27.90 1.20 -9.50
CA THR A 248 28.53 2.27 -10.30
C THR A 248 28.44 3.66 -9.64
N LEU A 249 27.40 3.93 -8.84
CA LEU A 249 27.30 5.15 -8.05
C LEU A 249 28.18 5.16 -6.80
N GLY A 250 28.71 4.00 -6.38
CA GLY A 250 29.49 3.84 -5.14
C GLY A 250 28.62 3.80 -3.88
N LEU A 251 27.34 3.43 -3.99
CA LEU A 251 26.39 3.44 -2.87
C LEU A 251 26.43 2.13 -2.07
N GLU A 252 26.50 2.24 -0.75
CA GLU A 252 26.37 1.10 0.17
C GLU A 252 24.90 0.62 0.23
N VAL A 253 24.60 -0.47 -0.47
CA VAL A 253 23.24 -1.02 -0.52
C VAL A 253 22.91 -1.79 0.76
N LYS A 254 22.01 -1.22 1.57
CA LYS A 254 21.43 -1.87 2.76
C LYS A 254 19.98 -2.28 2.47
N GLY A 255 19.81 -3.51 2.00
CA GLY A 255 18.53 -4.05 1.52
C GLY A 255 18.36 -3.81 0.02
N SER A 256 17.31 -3.09 -0.40
CA SER A 256 17.04 -2.86 -1.82
C SER A 256 17.94 -1.78 -2.43
N ALA A 257 18.62 -2.12 -3.52
CA ALA A 257 19.39 -1.15 -4.31
C ALA A 257 18.51 -0.05 -4.90
N ALA A 258 17.28 -0.36 -5.32
CA ALA A 258 16.33 0.62 -5.82
C ALA A 258 15.94 1.65 -4.74
N VAL A 259 15.67 1.21 -3.50
CA VAL A 259 15.40 2.10 -2.36
C VAL A 259 16.64 2.93 -2.00
N THR A 260 17.83 2.34 -2.10
CA THR A 260 19.11 3.04 -1.86
C THR A 260 19.31 4.18 -2.87
N ILE A 261 19.02 3.94 -4.16
CA ILE A 261 19.09 4.95 -5.23
C ILE A 261 18.01 6.02 -5.04
N MET A 262 16.76 5.65 -4.74
CA MET A 262 15.69 6.64 -4.52
C MET A 262 16.05 7.57 -3.34
N ARG A 263 16.49 7.03 -2.21
CA ARG A 263 16.96 7.83 -1.06
C ARG A 263 18.14 8.74 -1.41
N TRP A 264 18.99 8.35 -2.35
CA TRP A 264 20.10 9.18 -2.83
C TRP A 264 19.59 10.34 -3.72
N LEU A 265 18.62 10.08 -4.59
CA LEU A 265 17.95 11.13 -5.37
C LEU A 265 17.20 12.12 -4.46
N ASP A 266 16.53 11.62 -3.40
CA ASP A 266 15.85 12.44 -2.40
C ASP A 266 16.79 13.40 -1.63
N GLN A 267 18.11 13.19 -1.69
CA GLN A 267 19.13 14.11 -1.13
C GLN A 267 19.48 15.27 -2.08
N GLY A 268 18.80 15.39 -3.23
CA GLY A 268 18.99 16.45 -4.22
C GLY A 268 19.74 16.03 -5.48
N HIS A 269 20.06 14.73 -5.63
CA HIS A 269 20.71 14.18 -6.81
C HIS A 269 19.71 13.87 -7.95
N SER A 270 20.19 13.93 -9.19
CA SER A 270 19.38 13.77 -10.41
C SER A 270 19.61 12.44 -11.14
N TRP A 271 18.63 12.01 -11.94
CA TRP A 271 18.83 10.91 -12.89
C TRP A 271 19.80 11.28 -14.02
N GLN A 272 20.03 12.57 -14.27
CA GLN A 272 21.08 13.05 -15.17
C GLN A 272 22.49 12.72 -14.63
N GLU A 273 22.74 12.87 -13.33
CA GLU A 273 24.00 12.43 -12.69
C GLU A 273 24.17 10.91 -12.73
N VAL A 274 23.08 10.15 -12.51
CA VAL A 274 23.09 8.68 -12.66
C VAL A 274 23.51 8.29 -14.07
N TRP A 275 22.90 8.91 -15.08
CA TRP A 275 23.23 8.67 -16.48
C TRP A 275 24.68 9.04 -16.82
N ALA A 276 25.19 10.16 -16.32
CA ALA A 276 26.57 10.60 -16.55
C ALA A 276 27.59 9.56 -16.03
N ARG A 277 27.46 9.12 -14.77
CA ARG A 277 28.39 8.14 -14.17
C ARG A 277 28.36 6.77 -14.86
N LEU A 278 27.18 6.32 -15.32
CA LEU A 278 27.07 5.10 -16.13
C LEU A 278 27.79 5.25 -17.48
N ALA A 279 27.61 6.38 -18.17
CA ALA A 279 28.26 6.65 -19.45
C ALA A 279 29.79 6.77 -19.32
N GLU A 280 30.29 7.45 -18.27
CA GLU A 280 31.72 7.55 -17.96
C GLU A 280 32.34 6.16 -17.69
N THR A 281 31.66 5.33 -16.90
CA THR A 281 32.09 3.95 -16.61
C THR A 281 32.15 3.11 -17.89
N SER A 282 31.16 3.27 -18.78
CA SER A 282 31.15 2.60 -20.10
C SER A 282 32.30 3.04 -21.01
N LEU A 283 32.77 4.28 -20.90
CA LEU A 283 33.90 4.81 -21.67
C LEU A 283 35.26 4.36 -21.11
N GLN A 284 35.34 4.06 -19.81
CA GLN A 284 36.53 3.49 -19.18
C GLN A 284 36.66 1.99 -19.44
N ALA A 285 35.55 1.25 -19.48
CA ALA A 285 35.53 -0.19 -19.79
C ALA A 285 35.79 -0.53 -21.28
N GLY A 286 35.94 0.48 -22.13
CA GLY A 286 36.24 0.35 -23.57
C GLY A 286 37.63 0.82 -23.99
N ARG A 287 38.60 0.82 -23.05
CA ARG A 287 40.00 1.21 -23.25
C ARG A 287 40.95 0.12 -22.73
#